data_AF-G8M1M1-F1
#
_entry.id   AF-G8M1M1-F1
#
_cell.length_a   1.000
_cell.length_b   1.000
_cell.length_c   1.000
_cell.angle_alpha   90.00
_cell.angle_beta   90.00
_cell.angle_gamma   90.00
#
_symmetry.space_group_name_H-M   'P 1'
#
loop_
_entity.id
_entity.type
_entity.pdbx_description
1 polymer ?
#
loop_
_entity_poly.entity_id
_entity_poly.type
_entity_poly.pdbx_seq_one_letter_code
_entity_poly.pdbx_strand_id
1 'polypeptide(L)'
;MNILSRRLKKLPKDEQKYIIEDYEEYFNIGIQEGRNEEEICEFLGNPEVVAKQFIADYSLRMAEQKNSIPNILRAFYTVAGLGLMSFIIVFPTLFFLFCILLGLFVFSLTITIKGMILLIVIIISFVNSSIAINGVDRLREIFLSTGLVTTGILLFLINIVIVKFIIGKVVRFLKSVAEKYGMGGNKK
;
A
#
# COMPACT_ATOMS: atom_id res chain seq x y z
N MET A 1 -30.56 42.12 23.61
CA MET A 1 -29.20 42.44 23.07
C MET A 1 -28.01 42.17 24.00
N ASN A 2 -27.92 42.72 25.22
CA ASN A 2 -26.72 42.56 26.08
C ASN A 2 -26.36 41.12 26.49
N ILE A 3 -27.32 40.20 26.48
CA ILE A 3 -27.10 38.79 26.84
C ILE A 3 -26.44 38.03 25.68
N LEU A 4 -26.87 38.29 24.43
CA LEU A 4 -26.33 37.66 23.23
C LEU A 4 -24.86 38.05 23.02
N SER A 5 -24.55 39.34 23.09
CA SER A 5 -23.17 39.85 22.94
C SER A 5 -22.22 39.30 24.00
N ARG A 6 -22.69 39.14 25.25
CA ARG A 6 -21.89 38.54 26.33
C ARG A 6 -21.60 37.06 26.09
N ARG A 7 -22.54 36.33 25.48
CA ARG A 7 -22.40 34.89 25.20
C ARG A 7 -21.54 34.61 23.96
N LEU A 8 -21.56 35.51 22.96
CA LEU A 8 -20.74 35.40 21.74
C LEU A 8 -19.27 35.77 21.93
N LYS A 9 -18.83 36.24 23.11
CA LYS A 9 -17.42 36.61 23.42
C LYS A 9 -16.35 35.56 23.06
N LYS A 10 -16.74 34.30 22.91
CA LYS A 10 -15.83 33.19 22.55
C LYS A 10 -15.51 33.13 21.05
N LEU A 11 -16.22 33.88 20.22
CA LEU A 11 -16.01 33.97 18.77
C LEU A 11 -15.03 35.11 18.43
N PRO A 12 -14.42 35.13 17.24
CA PRO A 12 -13.70 36.29 16.73
C PRO A 12 -14.56 37.56 16.72
N LYS A 13 -13.94 38.73 16.86
CA LYS A 13 -14.68 40.01 16.91
C LYS A 13 -15.50 40.27 15.65
N ASP A 14 -15.02 39.83 14.50
CA ASP A 14 -15.68 40.02 13.21
C ASP A 14 -16.96 39.18 13.10
N GLU A 15 -16.91 37.91 13.54
CA GLU A 15 -18.06 37.00 13.65
C GLU A 15 -19.09 37.49 14.68
N GLN A 16 -18.63 38.01 15.83
CA GLN A 16 -19.53 38.59 16.83
C GLN A 16 -20.32 39.76 16.24
N LYS A 17 -19.66 40.64 15.49
CA LYS A 17 -20.28 41.83 14.90
C LYS A 17 -21.31 41.42 13.86
N TYR A 18 -20.95 40.52 12.95
CA TYR A 18 -21.84 40.00 11.91
C TYR A 18 -23.14 39.39 12.48
N ILE A 19 -23.01 38.50 13.49
CA ILE A 19 -24.17 37.85 14.12
C ILE A 19 -25.07 38.87 14.85
N ILE A 20 -24.48 39.91 15.46
CA ILE A 20 -25.26 40.95 16.14
C ILE A 20 -26.02 41.82 15.13
N GLU A 21 -25.38 42.20 14.02
CA GLU A 21 -25.99 43.01 12.97
C GLU A 21 -27.19 42.29 12.32
N ASP A 22 -27.03 41.01 11.97
CA ASP A 22 -28.13 40.19 11.43
C ASP A 22 -29.30 40.11 12.43
N TYR A 23 -28.99 39.90 13.72
CA TYR A 23 -30.04 39.77 14.75
C TYR A 23 -30.76 41.10 15.01
N GLU A 24 -30.08 42.25 14.90
CA GLU A 24 -30.69 43.57 14.96
C GLU A 24 -31.60 43.84 13.75
N GLU A 25 -31.21 43.42 12.56
CA GLU A 25 -32.03 43.54 11.36
C GLU A 25 -33.35 42.78 11.51
N TYR A 26 -33.31 41.53 11.96
CA TYR A 26 -34.52 40.75 12.23
C TYR A 26 -35.42 41.36 13.31
N PHE A 27 -34.81 41.93 14.36
CA PHE A 27 -35.56 42.60 15.41
C PHE A 27 -36.27 43.86 14.88
N ASN A 28 -35.59 44.63 14.03
CA ASN A 28 -36.15 45.82 13.40
C ASN A 28 -37.31 45.49 12.45
N ILE A 29 -37.21 44.39 11.69
CA ILE A 29 -38.29 43.91 10.82
C ILE A 29 -39.53 43.55 11.66
N GLY A 30 -39.36 42.83 12.77
CA GLY A 30 -40.46 42.47 13.66
C GLY A 30 -41.20 43.68 14.25
N ILE A 31 -40.45 44.74 14.58
CA ILE A 31 -41.04 46.01 15.05
C ILE A 31 -41.82 46.71 13.93
N GLN A 32 -41.29 46.72 12.70
CA GLN A 32 -41.96 47.32 11.54
C GLN A 32 -43.26 46.59 11.15
N GLU A 33 -43.32 45.27 11.41
CA GLU A 33 -44.55 44.47 11.26
C GLU A 33 -45.58 44.71 12.38
N GLY A 34 -45.28 45.58 13.35
CA GLY A 34 -46.17 45.92 14.46
C GLY A 34 -46.23 44.87 15.56
N ARG A 35 -45.26 43.95 15.63
CA ARG A 35 -45.15 42.95 16.70
C ARG A 35 -44.52 43.57 17.95
N ASN A 36 -44.96 43.13 19.12
CA ASN A 36 -44.34 43.55 20.37
C ASN A 36 -42.97 42.86 20.55
N GLU A 37 -42.05 43.53 21.25
CA GLU A 37 -40.69 43.01 21.52
C GLU A 37 -40.69 41.61 22.16
N GLU A 38 -41.70 41.32 22.99
CA GLU A 38 -41.90 40.03 23.65
C GLU A 38 -42.24 38.92 22.65
N GLU A 39 -43.10 39.21 21.66
CA GLU A 39 -43.48 38.27 20.59
C GLU A 39 -42.29 38.00 19.64
N ILE A 40 -41.46 39.03 19.40
CA ILE A 40 -40.25 38.90 18.57
C ILE A 40 -39.21 38.02 19.29
N CYS A 41 -39.06 38.14 20.61
CA CYS A 41 -38.19 37.28 21.39
C CYS A 41 -38.69 35.83 21.45
N GLU A 42 -40.00 35.62 21.48
CA GLU A 42 -40.59 34.28 21.41
C GLU A 42 -40.38 33.64 20.04
N PHE A 43 -40.50 34.42 18.96
CA PHE A 43 -40.28 33.99 17.58
C PHE A 43 -38.81 33.67 17.28
N LEU A 44 -37.87 34.50 17.74
CA LEU A 44 -36.42 34.29 17.57
C LEU A 44 -35.84 33.25 18.55
N GLY A 45 -36.61 32.90 19.57
CA GLY A 45 -36.21 31.94 20.60
C GLY A 45 -35.21 32.50 21.61
N ASN A 46 -34.82 31.66 22.57
CA ASN A 46 -33.96 32.08 23.67
C ASN A 46 -32.54 32.43 23.16
N PRO A 47 -32.06 33.68 23.36
CA PRO A 47 -30.75 34.14 22.87
C PRO A 47 -29.56 33.32 23.41
N GLU A 48 -29.73 32.62 24.53
CA GLU A 48 -28.70 31.71 25.05
C GLU A 48 -28.57 30.43 24.22
N VAL A 49 -29.67 29.92 23.67
CA VAL A 49 -29.69 28.72 22.84
C VAL A 49 -29.10 29.03 21.47
N VAL A 50 -29.49 30.17 20.90
CA VAL A 50 -28.99 30.67 19.62
C VAL A 50 -27.46 30.90 19.68
N ALA A 51 -26.95 31.55 20.74
CA ALA A 51 -25.51 31.73 20.91
C ALA A 51 -24.75 30.40 21.00
N LYS A 52 -25.31 29.38 21.68
CA LYS A 52 -24.70 28.05 21.78
C LYS A 52 -24.64 27.35 20.41
N GLN A 53 -25.67 27.51 19.59
CA GLN A 53 -25.70 26.94 18.24
C GLN A 53 -24.63 27.56 17.36
N PHE A 54 -24.49 28.89 17.34
CA PHE A 54 -23.44 29.57 16.56
C PHE A 54 -22.03 29.19 17.01
N ILE A 55 -21.78 29.09 18.32
CA ILE A 55 -20.48 28.65 18.85
C ILE A 55 -20.20 27.20 18.46
N ALA A 56 -21.19 26.32 18.53
CA ALA A 56 -21.06 24.91 18.16
C ALA A 56 -20.74 24.76 16.66
N ASP A 57 -21.47 25.47 15.80
CA ASP A 57 -21.30 25.46 14.34
C ASP A 57 -19.92 26.03 13.93
N TYR A 58 -19.49 27.12 14.57
CA TYR A 58 -18.13 27.65 14.41
C TYR A 58 -17.06 26.64 14.85
N SER A 59 -17.27 25.95 15.98
CA SER A 59 -16.32 24.96 16.48
C SER A 59 -16.22 23.71 15.59
N LEU A 60 -17.32 23.29 14.95
CA LEU A 60 -17.36 22.22 13.97
C LEU A 60 -16.62 22.60 12.69
N ARG A 61 -16.89 23.79 12.15
CA ARG A 61 -16.16 24.33 10.98
C ARG A 61 -14.66 24.43 11.24
N MET A 62 -14.26 24.87 12.44
CA MET A 62 -12.85 24.88 12.85
C MET A 62 -12.26 23.48 13.02
N ALA A 63 -13.04 22.51 13.49
CA ALA A 63 -12.60 21.12 13.61
C ALA A 63 -12.36 20.46 12.25
N GLU A 64 -13.20 20.75 11.25
CA GLU A 64 -13.01 20.30 9.86
C GLU A 64 -11.83 20.99 9.19
N GLN A 65 -11.59 22.27 9.50
CA GLN A 65 -10.53 23.06 8.87
C GLN A 65 -9.15 22.85 9.50
N LYS A 66 -9.06 22.32 10.73
CA LYS A 66 -7.79 22.06 11.41
C LYS A 66 -7.15 20.74 10.96
N ASN A 67 -6.78 20.70 9.68
CA ASN A 67 -5.74 19.85 9.11
C ASN A 67 -4.38 20.24 9.72
N SER A 68 -4.18 19.91 10.99
CA SER A 68 -2.91 20.14 11.65
C SER A 68 -1.91 19.16 11.06
N ILE A 69 -0.89 19.67 10.36
CA ILE A 69 0.25 18.92 9.82
C ILE A 69 0.74 17.79 10.75
N PRO A 70 0.86 17.95 12.09
CA PRO A 70 1.22 16.84 12.99
C PRO A 70 0.17 15.72 13.09
N ASN A 71 -1.14 16.00 12.99
CA ASN A 71 -2.18 14.97 12.95
C ASN A 71 -2.22 14.25 11.60
N ILE A 72 -1.94 14.96 10.50
CA ILE A 72 -1.78 14.35 9.17
C ILE A 72 -0.53 13.47 9.16
N LEU A 73 0.59 13.90 9.75
CA LEU A 73 1.79 13.08 9.89
C LEU A 73 1.55 11.87 10.79
N ARG A 74 0.77 12.00 11.86
CA ARG A 74 0.39 10.87 12.73
C ARG A 74 -0.55 9.90 12.02
N ALA A 75 -1.52 10.40 11.26
CA ALA A 75 -2.39 9.60 10.41
C ALA A 75 -1.59 8.90 9.30
N PHE A 76 -0.64 9.60 8.68
CA PHE A 76 0.30 9.05 7.71
C PHE A 76 1.16 7.96 8.34
N TYR A 77 1.74 8.15 9.52
CA TYR A 77 2.49 7.10 10.23
C TYR A 77 1.62 5.90 10.60
N THR A 78 0.35 6.11 10.90
CA THR A 78 -0.59 5.03 11.24
C THR A 78 -0.99 4.24 10.00
N VAL A 79 -1.27 4.92 8.88
CA VAL A 79 -1.62 4.30 7.59
C VAL A 79 -0.39 3.68 6.91
N ALA A 80 0.74 4.38 6.91
CA ALA A 80 2.03 3.84 6.50
C ALA A 80 2.42 2.65 7.39
N GLY A 81 2.13 2.68 8.70
CA GLY A 81 2.33 1.55 9.59
C GLY A 81 1.51 0.32 9.19
N LEU A 82 0.24 0.47 8.81
CA LEU A 82 -0.57 -0.65 8.29
C LEU A 82 0.00 -1.22 6.97
N GLY A 83 0.48 -0.36 6.07
CA GLY A 83 1.11 -0.78 4.81
C GLY A 83 2.50 -1.39 4.99
N LEU A 84 3.33 -0.80 5.86
CA LEU A 84 4.70 -1.22 6.16
C LEU A 84 4.74 -2.48 7.02
N MET A 85 3.79 -2.68 7.95
CA MET A 85 3.68 -3.93 8.71
C MET A 85 3.37 -5.11 7.78
N SER A 86 2.50 -4.89 6.79
CA SER A 86 2.23 -5.87 5.74
C SER A 86 3.47 -6.09 4.87
N PHE A 87 4.21 -5.02 4.55
CA PHE A 87 5.46 -5.11 3.79
C PHE A 87 6.52 -5.91 4.55
N ILE A 88 6.64 -5.75 5.87
CA ILE A 88 7.61 -6.47 6.70
C ILE A 88 7.37 -7.98 6.73
N ILE A 89 6.13 -8.44 6.54
CA ILE A 89 5.82 -9.88 6.50
C ILE A 89 5.91 -10.43 5.07
N VAL A 90 5.37 -9.69 4.09
CA VAL A 90 5.27 -10.15 2.70
C VAL A 90 6.61 -10.03 1.96
N PHE A 91 7.38 -8.97 2.22
CA PHE A 91 8.62 -8.70 1.50
C PHE A 91 9.71 -9.75 1.79
N PRO A 92 10.00 -10.15 3.05
CA PRO A 92 10.98 -11.21 3.30
C PRO A 92 10.55 -12.55 2.73
N THR A 93 9.24 -12.86 2.73
CA THR A 93 8.71 -14.08 2.11
C THR A 93 8.95 -14.10 0.60
N LEU A 94 8.66 -13.00 -0.10
CA LEU A 94 8.91 -12.89 -1.53
C LEU A 94 10.41 -12.90 -1.84
N PHE A 95 11.22 -12.21 -1.05
CA PHE A 95 12.65 -12.17 -1.20
C PHE A 95 13.28 -13.56 -0.99
N PHE A 96 12.84 -14.29 0.03
CA PHE A 96 13.28 -15.65 0.28
C PHE A 96 12.94 -16.60 -0.89
N LEU A 97 11.73 -16.51 -1.43
CA LEU A 97 11.33 -17.27 -2.61
C LEU A 97 12.21 -16.93 -3.83
N PHE A 98 12.51 -15.65 -4.03
CA PHE A 98 13.37 -15.19 -5.11
C PHE A 98 14.81 -15.71 -4.95
N CYS A 99 15.37 -15.68 -3.75
CA CYS A 99 16.69 -16.23 -3.44
C CYS A 99 16.75 -17.74 -3.69
N ILE A 100 15.73 -18.50 -3.30
CA ILE A 100 15.65 -19.95 -3.58
C ILE A 100 15.66 -20.19 -5.10
N LEU A 101 14.85 -19.43 -5.84
CA LEU A 101 14.73 -19.60 -7.28
C LEU A 101 16.06 -19.29 -7.99
N LEU A 102 16.72 -18.19 -7.60
CA LEU A 102 18.06 -17.88 -8.09
C LEU A 102 19.08 -18.95 -7.71
N GLY A 103 19.03 -19.46 -6.48
CA GLY A 103 19.88 -20.54 -6.01
C GLY A 103 19.75 -21.80 -6.87
N LEU A 104 18.52 -22.21 -7.20
CA LEU A 104 18.27 -23.36 -8.07
C LEU A 104 18.81 -23.15 -9.49
N PHE A 105 18.69 -21.93 -10.03
CA PHE A 105 19.27 -21.58 -11.33
C PHE A 105 20.80 -21.66 -11.32
N VAL A 106 21.45 -21.05 -10.32
CA VAL A 106 22.91 -21.07 -10.17
C VAL A 106 23.41 -22.50 -9.95
N PHE A 107 22.70 -23.29 -9.15
CA PHE A 107 23.02 -24.69 -8.90
C PHE A 107 22.97 -25.52 -10.19
N SER A 108 21.89 -25.36 -10.96
CA SER A 108 21.74 -26.03 -12.26
C SER A 108 22.85 -25.66 -13.25
N LEU A 109 23.18 -24.37 -13.34
CA LEU A 109 24.29 -23.88 -14.17
C LEU A 109 25.63 -24.46 -13.72
N THR A 110 25.88 -24.49 -12.42
CA THR A 110 27.14 -25.02 -11.86
C THR A 110 27.32 -26.50 -12.21
N ILE A 111 26.26 -27.31 -12.09
CA ILE A 111 26.28 -28.73 -12.49
C ILE A 111 26.58 -28.86 -13.99
N THR A 112 25.90 -28.08 -14.81
CA THR A 112 26.06 -28.12 -16.28
C THR A 112 27.49 -27.76 -16.68
N ILE A 113 28.04 -26.68 -16.12
CA ILE A 113 29.41 -26.23 -16.39
C ILE A 113 30.42 -27.28 -15.94
N LYS A 114 30.28 -27.85 -14.73
CA LYS A 114 31.15 -28.93 -14.26
C LYS A 114 31.10 -30.15 -15.17
N GLY A 115 29.91 -30.54 -15.63
CA GLY A 115 29.73 -31.63 -16.58
C GLY A 115 30.43 -31.36 -17.91
N MET A 116 30.34 -30.13 -18.45
CA MET A 116 31.02 -29.73 -19.68
C MET A 116 32.54 -29.73 -19.53
N ILE A 117 33.07 -29.20 -18.43
CA ILE A 117 34.52 -29.19 -18.15
C ILE A 117 35.05 -30.63 -18.11
N LEU A 118 34.35 -31.53 -17.41
CA LEU A 118 34.73 -32.94 -17.34
C LEU A 118 34.74 -33.60 -18.73
N LEU A 119 33.75 -33.28 -19.57
CA LEU A 119 33.69 -33.77 -20.95
C LEU A 119 34.95 -33.32 -21.76
N ILE A 120 35.33 -32.05 -21.65
CA ILE A 120 36.52 -31.51 -22.32
C ILE A 120 37.79 -32.21 -21.85
N VAL A 121 37.94 -32.42 -20.54
CA VAL A 121 39.10 -33.13 -19.97
C VAL A 121 39.21 -34.56 -20.50
N ILE A 122 38.07 -35.25 -20.66
CA ILE A 122 38.04 -36.60 -21.24
C ILE A 122 38.49 -36.58 -22.71
N ILE A 123 38.03 -35.61 -23.50
CA ILE A 123 38.44 -35.47 -24.91
C ILE A 123 39.96 -35.25 -25.01
N ILE A 124 40.53 -34.37 -24.17
CA ILE A 124 41.97 -34.11 -24.15
C ILE A 124 42.75 -35.37 -23.74
N SER A 125 42.25 -36.11 -22.75
CA SER A 125 42.84 -37.37 -22.29
C SER A 125 42.77 -38.48 -23.34
N PHE A 126 41.79 -38.41 -24.25
CA PHE A 126 41.72 -39.32 -25.39
C PHE A 126 42.82 -39.07 -26.43
N VAL A 127 43.15 -37.80 -26.66
CA VAL A 127 44.22 -37.38 -27.60
C VAL A 127 45.61 -37.59 -27.00
N ASN A 128 45.78 -37.29 -25.71
CA ASN A 128 47.05 -37.40 -25.01
C ASN A 128 47.13 -38.72 -24.23
N SER A 129 47.69 -39.76 -24.85
CA SER A 129 47.81 -41.12 -24.27
C SER A 129 48.67 -41.18 -22.98
N SER A 130 49.37 -40.11 -22.62
CA SER A 130 50.18 -40.01 -21.39
C SER A 130 49.35 -39.77 -20.13
N ILE A 131 48.07 -39.45 -20.25
CA ILE A 131 47.15 -39.29 -19.11
C ILE A 131 46.58 -40.68 -18.79
N ALA A 132 47.18 -41.34 -17.80
CA ALA A 132 46.87 -42.72 -17.42
C ALA A 132 45.49 -42.83 -16.73
N ILE A 133 44.43 -42.86 -17.52
CA ILE A 133 43.09 -43.26 -17.08
C ILE A 133 42.90 -44.71 -17.53
N ASN A 134 42.77 -45.64 -16.57
CA ASN A 134 42.52 -47.05 -16.86
C ASN A 134 41.26 -47.20 -17.73
N GLY A 135 41.18 -48.23 -18.58
CA GLY A 135 40.05 -48.40 -19.51
C GLY A 135 38.67 -48.42 -18.83
N VAL A 136 38.57 -48.99 -17.62
CA VAL A 136 37.34 -49.04 -16.82
C VAL A 136 37.00 -47.66 -16.23
N ASP A 137 38.01 -46.92 -15.76
CA ASP A 137 37.83 -45.56 -15.22
C ASP A 137 37.39 -44.58 -16.32
N ARG A 138 37.85 -44.78 -17.55
CA ARG A 138 37.51 -43.94 -18.70
C ARG A 138 36.04 -44.03 -19.09
N LEU A 139 35.47 -45.24 -19.12
CA LEU A 139 34.04 -45.42 -19.39
C LEU A 139 33.20 -44.80 -18.27
N ARG A 140 33.58 -45.03 -17.01
CA ARG A 140 32.90 -44.43 -15.85
C ARG A 140 32.85 -42.90 -15.94
N GLU A 141 33.95 -42.26 -16.34
CA GLU A 141 34.02 -40.81 -16.48
C GLU A 141 33.15 -40.27 -17.62
N ILE A 142 33.07 -40.95 -18.76
CA ILE A 142 32.19 -40.57 -19.90
C ILE A 142 30.71 -40.63 -19.48
N PHE A 143 30.32 -41.70 -18.80
CA PHE A 143 28.94 -41.84 -18.30
C PHE A 143 28.61 -40.77 -17.25
N LEU A 144 29.56 -40.45 -16.35
CA LEU A 144 29.38 -39.39 -15.36
C LEU A 144 29.27 -38.01 -16.00
N SER A 145 30.13 -37.67 -16.97
CA SER A 145 30.11 -36.34 -17.61
C SER A 145 28.83 -36.11 -18.40
N THR A 146 28.44 -37.08 -19.23
CA THR A 146 27.22 -37.00 -20.04
C THR A 146 25.97 -37.01 -19.16
N GLY A 147 25.98 -37.81 -18.08
CA GLY A 147 24.94 -37.78 -17.05
C GLY A 147 24.81 -36.42 -16.39
N LEU A 148 25.90 -35.82 -15.93
CA LEU A 148 25.90 -34.50 -15.29
C LEU A 148 25.42 -33.39 -16.22
N VAL A 149 25.85 -33.38 -17.49
CA VAL A 149 25.37 -32.40 -18.49
C VAL A 149 23.88 -32.57 -18.72
N THR A 150 23.41 -33.80 -18.91
CA THR A 150 21.98 -34.09 -19.16
C THR A 150 21.12 -33.71 -17.95
N THR A 151 21.54 -34.06 -16.75
CA THR A 151 20.85 -33.69 -15.51
C THR A 151 20.84 -32.17 -15.30
N GLY A 152 21.95 -31.48 -15.59
CA GLY A 152 22.04 -30.02 -15.52
C GLY A 152 21.04 -29.33 -16.45
N ILE A 153 21.00 -29.73 -17.73
CA ILE A 153 20.04 -29.19 -18.70
C ILE A 153 18.60 -29.48 -18.27
N LEU A 154 18.31 -30.70 -17.80
CA LEU A 154 16.98 -31.07 -17.32
C LEU A 154 16.53 -30.19 -16.16
N LEU A 155 17.40 -29.99 -15.17
CA LEU A 155 17.14 -29.12 -14.02
C LEU A 155 16.90 -27.67 -14.46
N PHE A 156 17.62 -27.18 -15.46
CA PHE A 156 17.41 -25.83 -16.01
C PHE A 156 16.02 -25.70 -16.65
N LEU A 157 15.58 -26.68 -17.44
CA LEU A 157 14.23 -26.68 -18.02
C LEU A 157 13.14 -26.77 -16.95
N ILE A 158 13.33 -27.61 -15.94
CA ILE A 158 12.40 -27.72 -14.80
C ILE A 158 12.26 -26.36 -14.10
N ASN A 159 13.37 -25.66 -13.88
CA ASN A 159 13.36 -24.32 -13.28
C ASN A 159 12.52 -23.33 -14.11
N ILE A 160 12.65 -23.33 -15.44
CA ILE A 160 11.83 -22.46 -16.31
C ILE A 160 10.32 -22.76 -16.15
N VAL A 161 9.95 -24.03 -16.06
CA VAL A 161 8.55 -24.43 -15.85
C VAL A 161 8.04 -23.96 -14.48
N ILE A 162 8.85 -24.10 -13.43
CA ILE A 162 8.53 -23.62 -12.08
C ILE A 162 8.28 -22.10 -12.10
N VAL A 163 9.15 -21.32 -12.75
CA VAL A 163 8.97 -19.86 -12.88
C VAL A 163 7.65 -19.52 -13.55
N LYS A 164 7.35 -20.15 -14.68
CA LYS A 164 6.08 -19.94 -15.40
C LYS A 164 4.87 -20.27 -14.52
N PHE A 165 4.95 -21.36 -13.76
CA PHE A 165 3.89 -21.76 -12.84
C PHE A 165 3.67 -20.74 -11.72
N ILE A 166 4.74 -20.24 -11.11
CA ILE A 166 4.69 -19.21 -10.05
C ILE A 166 4.07 -17.92 -10.61
N ILE A 167 4.55 -17.42 -11.74
CA ILE A 167 3.99 -16.22 -12.39
C ILE A 167 2.51 -16.42 -12.69
N GLY A 168 2.12 -17.59 -13.20
CA GLY A 168 0.71 -17.92 -13.46
C GLY A 168 -0.16 -17.95 -12.20
N LYS A 169 0.38 -18.33 -11.03
CA LYS A 169 -0.34 -18.21 -9.75
C LYS A 169 -0.45 -16.76 -9.29
N VAL A 170 0.62 -15.98 -9.39
CA VAL A 170 0.64 -14.56 -9.02
C VAL A 170 -0.37 -13.77 -9.85
N VAL A 171 -0.40 -13.97 -11.17
CA VAL A 171 -1.35 -13.28 -12.06
C VAL A 171 -2.80 -13.63 -11.71
N ARG A 172 -3.10 -14.91 -11.42
CA ARG A 172 -4.44 -15.33 -10.98
C ARG A 172 -4.84 -14.71 -9.65
N PHE A 173 -3.91 -14.63 -8.70
CA PHE A 173 -4.15 -13.97 -7.42
C PHE A 173 -4.44 -12.48 -7.61
N LEU A 174 -3.62 -11.76 -8.38
CA LEU A 174 -3.84 -10.35 -8.69
C LEU A 174 -5.19 -10.11 -9.37
N LYS A 175 -5.57 -10.99 -10.32
CA LYS A 175 -6.89 -10.93 -10.96
C LYS A 175 -8.03 -11.11 -9.95
N SER A 176 -7.93 -12.09 -9.06
CA SER A 176 -8.93 -12.35 -8.01
C SER A 176 -9.05 -11.17 -7.02
N VAL A 177 -7.93 -10.54 -6.68
CA VAL A 177 -7.93 -9.33 -5.85
C VAL A 177 -8.59 -8.16 -6.60
N ALA A 178 -8.22 -7.91 -7.85
CA ALA A 178 -8.80 -6.82 -8.65
C ALA A 178 -10.33 -6.97 -8.85
N GLU A 179 -10.81 -8.20 -9.06
CA GLU A 179 -12.25 -8.51 -9.12
C GLU A 179 -12.96 -8.21 -7.79
N LYS A 180 -12.33 -8.51 -6.66
CA LYS A 180 -12.88 -8.27 -5.31
C LYS A 180 -13.01 -6.78 -4.96
N TYR A 181 -12.18 -5.92 -5.54
CA TYR A 181 -12.18 -4.45 -5.30
C TYR A 181 -12.86 -3.64 -6.41
N GLY A 182 -13.57 -4.27 -7.35
CA GLY A 182 -14.33 -3.57 -8.40
C GLY A 182 -13.46 -2.81 -9.43
N MET A 183 -12.14 -3.02 -9.42
CA MET A 183 -11.20 -2.46 -10.41
C MET A 183 -11.14 -3.30 -11.69
N GLY A 184 -11.99 -4.31 -11.82
CA GLY A 184 -12.21 -5.06 -13.05
C GLY A 184 -13.01 -4.24 -14.05
N GLY A 185 -12.33 -3.36 -14.79
CA GLY A 185 -12.88 -2.67 -15.94
C GLY A 185 -13.60 -3.67 -16.86
N ASN A 186 -14.87 -3.38 -17.07
CA ASN A 186 -15.83 -4.12 -17.90
C ASN A 186 -15.24 -4.40 -19.29
N LYS A 187 -14.77 -5.64 -19.53
CA LYS A 187 -14.54 -6.12 -20.89
C LYS A 187 -15.89 -6.58 -21.44
N LYS A 188 -16.56 -5.66 -22.14
CA LYS A 188 -17.47 -6.01 -23.23
C LYS A 188 -16.68 -6.62 -24.38
#